data_AF-A0A7V4IWR8-F1
#
_entry.id   AF-A0A7V4IWR8-F1
#
_cell.length_a   1.000
_cell.length_b   1.000
_cell.length_c   1.000
_cell.angle_alpha   90.00
_cell.angle_beta   90.00
_cell.angle_gamma   90.00
#
_symmetry.space_group_name_H-M   'P 1'
#
loop_
_entity.id
_entity.type
_entity.pdbx_description
1 polymer ?
#
loop_
_entity_poly.entity_id
_entity_poly.type
_entity_poly.pdbx_seq_one_letter_code
_entity_poly.pdbx_strand_id
1 'polypeptide(L)'
;YTRREWGRMLERGATTFWEQFEPHWSLCHAWSAAPTYDLPAEIAGIRPVQPGFSDFTIAPTPCDLTWIRARVPTPRGLVEMAYHFRTDAPFVDSMAGALPLGETEPAITLTFTAPAGTRAHVALPVAEVACPTIRINGTKVYAEGAPCVEAGAMRLALESGILQFEAPAGQYLVEVFRSEEAADARAPMS
;
A
#
# COMPACT_ATOMS: atom_id res chain seq x y z
N TYR A 1 0.96 8.51 17.47
CA TYR A 1 1.21 7.77 18.73
C TYR A 1 2.46 6.91 18.61
N THR A 2 2.51 5.93 17.70
CA THR A 2 3.65 5.00 17.53
C THR A 2 5.02 5.68 17.43
N ARG A 3 5.17 6.67 16.55
CA ARG A 3 6.42 7.45 16.41
C ARG A 3 6.86 8.14 17.71
N ARG A 4 5.91 8.60 18.53
CA ARG A 4 6.21 9.32 19.77
C ARG A 4 6.72 8.36 20.85
N GLU A 5 5.99 7.28 21.09
CA GLU A 5 6.31 6.40 22.23
C GLU A 5 7.48 5.46 21.92
N TRP A 6 7.43 4.74 20.81
CA TRP A 6 8.53 3.85 20.41
C TRP A 6 9.73 4.63 19.85
N GLY A 7 9.51 5.80 19.25
CA GLY A 7 10.62 6.68 18.84
C GLY A 7 11.47 7.12 20.03
N ARG A 8 10.85 7.46 21.17
CA ARG A 8 11.59 7.76 22.41
C ARG A 8 12.41 6.58 22.93
N MET A 9 11.91 5.35 22.80
CA MET A 9 12.71 4.17 23.14
C MET A 9 13.96 4.11 22.24
N LEU A 10 13.79 4.29 20.93
CA LEU A 10 14.89 4.29 19.96
C LEU A 10 15.90 5.41 20.19
N GLU A 11 15.42 6.64 20.48
CA GLU A 11 16.26 7.80 20.82
C GLU A 11 17.15 7.54 22.04
N ARG A 12 16.73 6.64 22.93
CA ARG A 12 17.47 6.21 24.12
C ARG A 12 18.26 4.92 23.93
N GLY A 13 18.40 4.45 22.69
CA GLY A 13 19.24 3.30 22.33
C GLY A 13 18.57 1.93 22.52
N ALA A 14 17.25 1.86 22.59
CA ALA A 14 16.55 0.57 22.63
C ALA A 14 16.79 -0.25 21.35
N THR A 15 17.20 -1.50 21.52
CA THR A 15 17.32 -2.49 20.41
C THR A 15 16.24 -3.57 20.47
N THR A 16 15.39 -3.53 21.50
CA THR A 16 14.25 -4.42 21.75
C THR A 16 13.10 -3.59 22.33
N PHE A 17 11.90 -4.15 22.40
CA PHE A 17 10.74 -3.45 22.97
C PHE A 17 10.80 -3.48 24.50
N TRP A 18 10.80 -2.31 25.13
CA TRP A 18 10.76 -2.20 26.59
C TRP A 18 9.36 -2.49 27.13
N GLU A 19 9.28 -3.01 28.35
CA GLU A 19 8.02 -3.34 29.03
C GLU A 19 7.11 -2.12 29.20
N GLN A 20 7.71 -0.96 29.44
CA GLN A 20 7.05 0.34 29.44
C GLN A 20 7.85 1.33 28.60
N PHE A 21 7.30 2.54 28.40
CA PHE A 21 7.96 3.61 27.65
C PHE A 21 9.19 4.21 28.35
N GLU A 22 9.39 3.90 29.63
CA GLU A 22 10.55 4.30 30.44
C GLU A 22 11.38 3.06 30.84
N PRO A 23 12.73 3.16 30.91
CA PRO A 23 13.63 2.02 31.10
C PRO A 23 13.76 1.61 32.57
N HIS A 24 12.63 1.48 33.28
CA HIS A 24 12.62 1.11 34.70
C HIS A 24 12.52 -0.39 34.94
N TRP A 25 11.95 -1.14 33.99
CA TRP A 25 11.71 -2.58 34.11
C TRP A 25 12.33 -3.34 32.95
N SER A 26 11.72 -4.46 32.52
CA SER A 26 12.32 -5.28 31.46
C SER A 26 12.55 -4.46 30.20
N LEU A 27 13.79 -4.47 29.70
CA LEU A 27 14.14 -3.83 28.44
C LEU A 27 13.87 -4.73 27.23
N CYS A 28 13.32 -5.92 27.43
CA CYS A 28 12.93 -6.83 26.35
C CYS A 28 11.63 -7.55 26.73
N HIS A 29 10.51 -7.06 26.22
CA HIS A 29 9.19 -7.55 26.57
C HIS A 29 8.25 -7.55 25.36
N ALA A 30 7.80 -8.73 24.97
CA ALA A 30 7.04 -8.95 23.74
C ALA A 30 5.65 -8.27 23.74
N TRP A 31 5.04 -8.01 24.90
CA TRP A 31 3.74 -7.34 24.96
C TRP A 31 3.73 -5.91 24.38
N SER A 32 4.93 -5.33 24.23
CA SER A 32 5.15 -3.96 23.73
C SER A 32 5.54 -3.98 22.26
N ALA A 33 5.56 -5.17 21.63
CA ALA A 33 5.86 -5.36 20.23
C ALA A 33 4.67 -5.07 19.31
N ALA A 34 3.66 -4.33 19.77
CA ALA A 34 2.50 -3.93 18.99
C ALA A 34 2.85 -3.37 17.59
N PRO A 35 3.92 -2.56 17.38
CA PRO A 35 4.27 -2.09 16.04
C PRO A 35 4.53 -3.19 15.01
N THR A 36 4.93 -4.39 15.45
CA THR A 36 5.14 -5.54 14.55
C THR A 36 3.84 -6.08 13.97
N TYR A 37 2.70 -5.82 14.61
CA TYR A 37 1.35 -6.12 14.11
C TYR A 37 0.69 -4.88 13.48
N ASP A 38 0.74 -3.74 14.16
CA ASP A 38 0.02 -2.53 13.76
C ASP A 38 0.50 -1.98 12.41
N LEU A 39 1.80 -2.02 12.13
CA LEU A 39 2.33 -1.49 10.86
C LEU A 39 1.83 -2.32 9.65
N PRO A 40 1.94 -3.66 9.64
CA PRO A 40 1.32 -4.45 8.57
C PRO A 40 -0.22 -4.36 8.53
N ALA A 41 -0.89 -4.38 9.68
CA ALA A 41 -2.35 -4.46 9.75
C ALA A 41 -3.04 -3.12 9.43
N GLU A 42 -2.54 -2.02 9.99
CA GLU A 42 -3.21 -0.70 9.93
C GLU A 42 -2.57 0.23 8.90
N ILE A 43 -1.25 0.17 8.70
CA ILE A 43 -0.55 1.05 7.73
C ILE A 43 -0.50 0.40 6.35
N ALA A 44 -0.06 -0.85 6.23
CA ALA A 44 -0.13 -1.59 4.97
C ALA A 44 -1.55 -2.11 4.68
N GLY A 45 -2.41 -2.19 5.70
CA GLY A 45 -3.80 -2.60 5.54
C GLY A 45 -4.00 -4.09 5.28
N ILE A 46 -3.04 -4.95 5.62
CA ILE A 46 -3.12 -6.41 5.44
C ILE A 46 -3.77 -7.04 6.67
N ARG A 47 -5.06 -7.38 6.59
CA ARG A 47 -5.82 -7.97 7.71
C ARG A 47 -6.68 -9.13 7.24
N PRO A 48 -6.83 -10.20 8.05
CA PRO A 48 -7.79 -11.24 7.73
C PRO A 48 -9.22 -10.69 7.82
N VAL A 49 -10.02 -10.90 6.78
CA VAL A 49 -11.48 -10.68 6.78
C VAL A 49 -12.19 -11.95 7.24
N GLN A 50 -11.63 -13.11 6.88
CA GLN A 50 -12.12 -14.43 7.26
C GLN A 50 -11.05 -15.24 7.99
N PRO A 51 -11.43 -16.21 8.85
CA PRO A 51 -10.49 -17.07 9.55
C PRO A 51 -9.47 -17.72 8.61
N GLY A 52 -8.21 -17.72 9.01
CA GLY A 52 -7.13 -18.35 8.25
C GLY A 52 -6.77 -17.65 6.94
N PHE A 53 -7.11 -16.36 6.77
CA PHE A 53 -6.77 -15.56 5.58
C PHE A 53 -7.36 -16.10 4.26
N SER A 54 -8.51 -16.80 4.29
CA SER A 54 -9.21 -17.12 3.04
C SER A 54 -9.63 -15.85 2.30
N ASP A 55 -10.00 -14.83 3.07
CA ASP A 55 -10.26 -13.47 2.61
C ASP A 55 -9.46 -12.51 3.48
N PHE A 56 -8.88 -11.48 2.86
CA PHE A 56 -8.08 -10.48 3.56
C PHE A 56 -8.17 -9.12 2.87
N THR A 57 -7.79 -8.05 3.55
CA THR A 57 -7.75 -6.70 2.98
C THR A 57 -6.35 -6.36 2.45
N ILE A 58 -6.29 -5.49 1.45
CA ILE A 58 -5.11 -4.65 1.16
C ILE A 58 -5.61 -3.21 1.08
N ALA A 59 -5.48 -2.48 2.18
CA ALA A 59 -6.03 -1.15 2.35
C ALA A 59 -4.97 -0.19 2.93
N PRO A 60 -3.95 0.19 2.14
CA PRO A 60 -2.85 1.00 2.65
C PRO A 60 -3.39 2.35 3.16
N THR A 61 -2.97 2.72 4.37
CA THR A 61 -3.23 4.03 4.98
C THR A 61 -1.90 4.74 5.15
N PRO A 62 -1.38 5.37 4.07
CA PRO A 62 -0.01 5.89 4.06
C PRO A 62 0.23 7.06 5.01
N CYS A 63 -0.81 7.79 5.42
CA CYS A 63 -0.67 9.03 6.20
C CYS A 63 0.27 10.00 5.46
N ASP A 64 1.42 10.31 6.05
CA ASP A 64 2.48 11.15 5.48
C ASP A 64 3.61 10.34 4.82
N LEU A 65 3.47 9.02 4.69
CA LEU A 65 4.44 8.15 4.03
C LEU A 65 4.26 8.16 2.51
N THR A 66 5.36 8.26 1.77
CA THR A 66 5.36 8.14 0.31
C THR A 66 5.51 6.69 -0.17
N TRP A 67 5.83 5.76 0.72
CA TRP A 67 5.94 4.34 0.38
C TRP A 67 5.69 3.42 1.57
N ILE A 68 5.24 2.20 1.28
CA ILE A 68 5.09 1.10 2.23
C ILE A 68 5.56 -0.18 1.55
N ARG A 69 6.28 -1.05 2.27
CA ARG A 69 6.52 -2.43 1.84
C ARG A 69 6.29 -3.37 3.01
N ALA A 70 5.48 -4.40 2.80
CA ALA A 70 5.12 -5.35 3.83
C ALA A 70 5.16 -6.79 3.30
N ARG A 71 5.49 -7.72 4.20
CA ARG A 71 5.47 -9.16 3.97
C ARG A 71 4.81 -9.82 5.18
N VAL A 72 3.63 -10.39 4.97
CA VAL A 72 2.84 -11.02 6.05
C VAL A 72 2.73 -12.51 5.77
N PRO A 73 3.39 -13.36 6.57
CA PRO A 73 3.21 -14.80 6.47
C PRO A 73 1.79 -15.17 6.95
N THR A 74 1.06 -15.92 6.12
CA THR A 74 -0.29 -16.39 6.45
C THR A 74 -0.36 -17.92 6.34
N PRO A 75 -1.40 -18.57 6.91
CA PRO A 75 -1.61 -20.01 6.73
C PRO A 75 -1.77 -20.44 5.26
N ARG A 76 -2.09 -19.51 4.35
CA ARG A 76 -2.31 -19.76 2.91
C ARG A 76 -1.10 -19.41 2.05
N GLY A 77 -0.03 -18.88 2.64
CA GLY A 77 1.17 -18.44 1.94
C GLY A 77 1.57 -17.01 2.28
N LEU A 78 2.63 -16.52 1.64
CA LEU A 78 3.14 -15.17 1.87
C LEU A 78 2.30 -14.14 1.10
N VAL A 79 1.74 -13.17 1.83
CA VAL A 79 1.21 -11.94 1.23
C VAL A 79 2.34 -10.92 1.19
N GLU A 80 2.68 -10.45 -0.01
CA GLU A 80 3.63 -9.35 -0.20
C GLU A 80 2.87 -8.16 -0.74
N MET A 81 3.20 -6.96 -0.28
CA MET A 81 2.69 -5.73 -0.89
C MET A 81 3.77 -4.64 -0.92
N ALA A 82 3.73 -3.80 -1.93
CA ALA A 82 4.46 -2.54 -1.98
C ALA A 82 3.54 -1.43 -2.51
N TYR A 83 3.57 -0.28 -1.85
CA TYR A 83 2.85 0.93 -2.24
C TYR A 83 3.87 2.05 -2.40
N HIS A 84 3.70 2.84 -3.45
CA HIS A 84 4.46 4.06 -3.69
C HIS A 84 3.51 5.15 -4.14
N PHE A 85 3.60 6.32 -3.52
CA PHE A 85 2.99 7.55 -3.99
C PHE A 85 4.09 8.53 -4.36
N ARG A 86 4.14 8.88 -5.64
CA ARG A 86 5.03 9.87 -6.20
C ARG A 86 4.29 11.20 -6.21
N THR A 87 4.65 12.11 -5.33
CA THR A 87 4.12 13.48 -5.31
C THR A 87 4.72 14.31 -6.43
N ASP A 88 4.00 15.33 -6.92
CA ASP A 88 4.50 16.26 -7.96
C ASP A 88 5.64 17.17 -7.48
N ALA A 89 5.82 17.28 -6.16
CA ALA A 89 7.03 17.85 -5.59
C ALA A 89 8.17 16.83 -5.70
N PRO A 90 9.31 17.16 -6.34
CA PRO A 90 10.46 16.27 -6.29
C PRO A 90 10.86 16.03 -4.84
N PHE A 91 11.11 14.76 -4.50
CA PHE A 91 11.73 14.42 -3.21
C PHE A 91 13.06 15.17 -3.11
N VAL A 92 13.16 16.12 -2.18
CA VAL A 92 14.42 16.80 -1.87
C VAL A 92 15.10 15.97 -0.77
N ASP A 93 15.84 14.95 -1.17
CA ASP A 93 16.83 14.36 -0.27
C ASP A 93 17.98 15.35 -0.13
N SER A 94 18.36 15.71 1.10
CA SER A 94 19.56 16.53 1.34
C SER A 94 20.87 15.87 0.87
N MET A 95 20.84 14.63 0.38
CA MET A 95 21.99 13.91 -0.18
C MET A 95 21.79 13.38 -1.61
N ALA A 96 20.62 13.57 -2.24
CA ALA A 96 20.38 13.19 -3.63
C ALA A 96 19.47 14.24 -4.28
N GLY A 97 20.01 14.92 -5.29
CA GLY A 97 19.30 15.96 -6.03
C GLY A 97 17.93 15.51 -6.53
N ALA A 98 17.00 16.47 -6.62
CA ALA A 98 15.63 16.29 -7.09
C ALA A 98 15.55 15.38 -8.33
N LEU A 99 14.91 14.22 -8.19
CA LEU A 99 14.53 13.39 -9.32
C LEU A 99 13.24 13.97 -9.92
N PRO A 100 13.24 14.48 -11.16
CA PRO A 100 12.00 14.90 -11.81
C PRO A 100 11.10 13.66 -12.01
N LEU A 101 9.83 13.75 -11.62
CA LEU A 101 8.83 12.78 -12.06
C LEU A 101 8.70 12.92 -13.58
N GLY A 102 8.91 11.84 -14.32
CA GLY A 102 8.55 11.82 -15.73
C GLY A 102 7.04 12.00 -15.88
N GLU A 103 6.61 12.78 -16.88
CA GLU A 103 5.19 13.06 -17.18
C GLU A 103 4.36 11.78 -17.41
N THR A 104 5.01 10.65 -17.69
CA THR A 104 4.39 9.36 -18.01
C THR A 104 4.42 8.34 -16.87
N GLU A 105 5.06 8.66 -15.74
CA GLU A 105 5.13 7.75 -14.59
C GLU A 105 3.83 7.81 -13.76
N PRO A 106 3.37 6.67 -13.19
CA PRO A 106 2.17 6.64 -12.38
C PRO A 106 2.38 7.46 -11.11
N ALA A 107 1.35 8.19 -10.69
CA ALA A 107 1.31 8.86 -9.41
C ALA A 107 1.35 7.86 -8.26
N ILE A 108 0.56 6.78 -8.35
CA ILE A 108 0.53 5.72 -7.36
C ILE A 108 0.83 4.39 -8.03
N THR A 109 1.67 3.58 -7.39
CA THR A 109 1.88 2.18 -7.74
C THR A 109 1.62 1.31 -6.52
N LEU A 110 0.76 0.31 -6.68
CA LEU A 110 0.50 -0.73 -5.70
C LEU A 110 0.82 -2.09 -6.34
N THR A 111 1.78 -2.82 -5.79
CA THR A 111 1.99 -4.23 -6.14
C THR A 111 1.61 -5.12 -4.98
N PHE A 112 1.03 -6.27 -5.27
CA PHE A 112 0.81 -7.29 -4.25
C PHE A 112 0.67 -8.70 -4.80
N THR A 113 0.84 -9.67 -3.91
CA THR A 113 0.60 -11.09 -4.17
C THR A 113 -0.53 -11.61 -3.28
N ALA A 114 -1.55 -12.20 -3.88
CA ALA A 114 -2.59 -12.96 -3.20
C ALA A 114 -2.30 -14.47 -3.35
N PRO A 115 -2.03 -15.20 -2.24
CA PRO A 115 -1.74 -16.64 -2.31
C PRO A 115 -2.89 -17.48 -2.88
N ALA A 116 -2.58 -18.69 -3.36
CA ALA A 116 -3.58 -19.62 -3.88
C ALA A 116 -4.70 -19.91 -2.86
N GLY A 117 -5.95 -19.94 -3.33
CA GLY A 117 -7.12 -20.18 -2.47
C GLY A 117 -7.46 -19.01 -1.54
N THR A 118 -6.98 -17.80 -1.83
CA THR A 118 -7.33 -16.57 -1.12
C THR A 118 -8.04 -15.57 -2.02
N ARG A 119 -8.67 -14.58 -1.40
CA ARG A 119 -9.26 -13.39 -2.03
C ARG A 119 -8.82 -12.14 -1.28
N ALA A 120 -8.28 -11.16 -2.01
CA ALA A 120 -7.97 -9.85 -1.49
C ALA A 120 -9.14 -8.87 -1.75
N HIS A 121 -9.52 -8.12 -0.72
CA HIS A 121 -10.42 -6.97 -0.79
C HIS A 121 -9.53 -5.72 -0.78
N VAL A 122 -9.33 -5.11 -1.95
CA VAL A 122 -8.42 -3.98 -2.09
C VAL A 122 -9.20 -2.68 -1.91
N ALA A 123 -8.65 -1.76 -1.12
CA ALA A 123 -9.17 -0.41 -0.92
C ALA A 123 -8.00 0.59 -1.00
N LEU A 124 -7.71 1.08 -2.20
CA LEU A 124 -6.57 1.95 -2.48
C LEU A 124 -7.01 3.43 -2.43
N PRO A 125 -6.47 4.26 -1.52
CA PRO A 125 -6.71 5.70 -1.58
C PRO A 125 -6.05 6.29 -2.82
N VAL A 126 -6.82 7.05 -3.59
CA VAL A 126 -6.42 7.74 -4.82
C VAL A 126 -6.91 9.19 -4.88
N ALA A 127 -7.44 9.72 -3.75
CA ALA A 127 -8.05 11.03 -3.68
C ALA A 127 -7.08 12.18 -4.03
N GLU A 128 -5.78 11.96 -3.83
CA GLU A 128 -4.70 12.88 -4.16
C GLU A 128 -4.43 12.98 -5.67
N VAL A 129 -5.00 12.09 -6.48
CA VAL A 129 -4.89 12.10 -7.94
C VAL A 129 -6.23 12.55 -8.54
N ALA A 130 -6.28 13.79 -9.02
CA ALA A 130 -7.47 14.31 -9.69
C ALA A 130 -7.74 13.55 -10.99
N CYS A 131 -9.00 13.13 -11.21
CA CYS A 131 -9.45 12.42 -12.41
C CYS A 131 -8.51 11.26 -12.83
N PRO A 132 -8.32 10.25 -11.98
CA PRO A 132 -7.29 9.24 -12.22
C PRO A 132 -7.64 8.33 -13.40
N THR A 133 -6.63 7.97 -14.17
CA THR A 133 -6.68 6.81 -15.06
C THR A 133 -6.00 5.63 -14.36
N ILE A 134 -6.67 4.48 -14.28
CA ILE A 134 -6.23 3.34 -13.47
C ILE A 134 -6.00 2.13 -14.37
N ARG A 135 -4.84 1.50 -14.23
CA ARG A 135 -4.51 0.22 -14.85
C ARG A 135 -4.31 -0.85 -13.79
N ILE A 136 -4.80 -2.06 -14.06
CA ILE A 136 -4.52 -3.26 -13.27
C ILE A 136 -3.94 -4.31 -14.21
N ASN A 137 -2.72 -4.76 -13.92
CA ASN A 137 -1.97 -5.71 -14.75
C ASN A 137 -1.90 -5.28 -16.22
N GLY A 138 -1.70 -3.98 -16.44
CA GLY A 138 -1.62 -3.38 -17.78
C GLY A 138 -2.97 -3.09 -18.45
N THR A 139 -4.08 -3.63 -17.95
CA THR A 139 -5.43 -3.35 -18.47
C THR A 139 -5.99 -2.06 -17.87
N LYS A 140 -6.48 -1.14 -18.70
CA LYS A 140 -7.17 0.07 -18.26
C LYS A 140 -8.54 -0.31 -17.69
N VAL A 141 -8.83 0.05 -16.44
CA VAL A 141 -10.05 -0.37 -15.74
C VAL A 141 -10.92 0.80 -15.28
N TYR A 142 -10.36 2.01 -15.25
CA TYR A 142 -11.06 3.24 -14.90
C TYR A 142 -10.39 4.42 -15.63
N ALA A 143 -11.19 5.28 -16.25
CA ALA A 143 -10.75 6.49 -16.93
C ALA A 143 -11.94 7.46 -17.04
N GLU A 144 -11.66 8.76 -17.26
CA GLU A 144 -12.69 9.79 -17.49
C GLU A 144 -13.82 9.82 -16.44
N GLY A 145 -13.55 9.38 -15.20
CA GLY A 145 -14.53 9.36 -14.12
C GLY A 145 -15.51 8.17 -14.14
N ALA A 146 -15.24 7.12 -14.92
CA ALA A 146 -16.05 5.90 -14.94
C ALA A 146 -15.22 4.61 -15.12
N PRO A 147 -15.74 3.44 -14.69
CA PRO A 147 -15.14 2.15 -15.03
C PRO A 147 -15.12 1.90 -16.55
N CYS A 148 -14.01 1.36 -17.05
CA CYS A 148 -13.85 1.02 -18.47
C CYS A 148 -14.45 -0.36 -18.79
N VAL A 149 -14.84 -0.59 -20.06
CA VAL A 149 -15.41 -1.87 -20.52
C VAL A 149 -14.40 -3.02 -20.39
N GLU A 150 -13.11 -2.70 -20.55
CA GLU A 150 -11.98 -3.62 -20.44
C GLU A 150 -11.79 -4.19 -19.03
N ALA A 151 -12.42 -3.61 -18.00
CA ALA A 151 -12.49 -4.20 -16.66
C ALA A 151 -13.25 -5.55 -16.66
N GLY A 152 -14.05 -5.82 -17.70
CA GLY A 152 -14.75 -7.10 -17.88
C GLY A 152 -15.66 -7.43 -16.71
N ALA A 153 -15.46 -8.61 -16.10
CA ALA A 153 -16.24 -9.07 -14.95
C ALA A 153 -15.69 -8.60 -13.59
N MET A 154 -14.64 -7.79 -13.56
CA MET A 154 -14.05 -7.30 -12.32
C MET A 154 -15.03 -6.34 -11.63
N ARG A 155 -15.40 -6.63 -10.39
CA ARG A 155 -16.18 -5.72 -9.56
C ARG A 155 -15.26 -4.62 -9.05
N LEU A 156 -15.40 -3.43 -9.60
CA LEU A 156 -14.61 -2.26 -9.26
C LEU A 156 -15.53 -1.06 -9.01
N ALA A 157 -15.20 -0.28 -7.99
CA ALA A 157 -15.85 0.98 -7.68
C ALA A 157 -14.80 2.01 -7.29
N LEU A 158 -14.99 3.27 -7.67
CA LEU A 158 -14.21 4.40 -7.17
C LEU A 158 -15.19 5.35 -6.47
N GLU A 159 -15.18 5.33 -5.14
CA GLU A 159 -16.11 6.10 -4.32
C GLU A 159 -15.34 6.91 -3.28
N SER A 160 -15.67 8.19 -3.14
CA SER A 160 -15.03 9.08 -2.16
C SER A 160 -13.49 9.08 -2.21
N GLY A 161 -12.91 8.90 -3.41
CA GLY A 161 -11.46 8.86 -3.61
C GLY A 161 -10.79 7.54 -3.19
N ILE A 162 -11.55 6.47 -3.00
CA ILE A 162 -11.04 5.14 -2.68
C ILE A 162 -11.42 4.17 -3.80
N LEU A 163 -10.40 3.61 -4.46
CA LEU A 163 -10.56 2.54 -5.44
C LEU A 163 -10.78 1.21 -4.70
N GLN A 164 -11.90 0.55 -4.96
CA GLN A 164 -12.27 -0.72 -4.35
C GLN A 164 -12.44 -1.81 -5.41
N PHE A 165 -11.85 -2.97 -5.17
CA PHE A 165 -12.08 -4.16 -6.01
C PHE A 165 -11.72 -5.46 -5.29
N GLU A 166 -12.30 -6.56 -5.76
CA GLU A 166 -11.91 -7.91 -5.32
C GLU A 166 -10.84 -8.48 -6.27
N ALA A 167 -9.79 -9.04 -5.69
CA ALA A 167 -8.71 -9.71 -6.40
C ALA A 167 -8.60 -11.19 -5.96
N PRO A 168 -8.85 -12.16 -6.85
CA PRO A 168 -8.55 -13.56 -6.57
C PRO A 168 -7.03 -13.79 -6.42
N ALA A 169 -6.63 -15.01 -6.06
CA ALA A 169 -5.23 -15.41 -6.03
C ALA A 169 -4.48 -15.02 -7.32
N GLY A 170 -3.28 -14.45 -7.17
CA GLY A 170 -2.49 -13.94 -8.30
C GLY A 170 -1.49 -12.86 -7.89
N GLN A 171 -0.78 -12.33 -8.88
CA GLN A 171 0.07 -11.16 -8.74
C GLN A 171 -0.63 -9.96 -9.39
N TYR A 172 -0.52 -8.82 -8.73
CA TYR A 172 -1.20 -7.60 -9.14
C TYR A 172 -0.23 -6.43 -9.16
N LEU A 173 -0.34 -5.64 -10.21
CA LEU A 173 0.23 -4.32 -10.38
C LEU A 173 -0.93 -3.36 -10.65
N VAL A 174 -1.17 -2.43 -9.73
CA VAL A 174 -2.13 -1.35 -9.87
C VAL A 174 -1.36 -0.05 -10.08
N GLU A 175 -1.72 0.68 -11.12
CA GLU A 175 -1.06 1.89 -11.54
C GLU A 175 -2.11 2.99 -11.67
N VAL A 176 -1.89 4.11 -11.00
CA VAL A 176 -2.80 5.26 -11.00
C VAL A 176 -2.07 6.43 -11.63
N PHE A 177 -2.58 6.92 -12.75
CA PHE A 177 -2.01 8.00 -13.54
C PHE A 177 -2.81 9.29 -13.34
N ARG A 178 -2.15 10.44 -13.52
CA ARG A 178 -2.75 11.77 -13.43
C ARG A 178 -3.55 12.17 -14.67
N SER A 179 -3.34 11.48 -15.78
CA SER A 179 -4.09 11.69 -17.01
C SER A 179 -4.08 10.41 -17.85
N GLU A 180 -4.97 10.36 -18.84
CA GLU A 180 -5.05 9.26 -19.78
C GLU A 180 -3.86 9.24 -20.75
N GLU A 181 -3.39 10.41 -21.19
CA GLU A 181 -2.22 10.52 -22.06
C GLU A 181 -0.97 9.95 -21.39
N ALA A 182 -0.78 10.22 -20.09
CA ALA A 182 0.31 9.64 -19.31
C ALA A 182 0.21 8.10 -19.24
N ALA A 183 -1.00 7.57 -19.07
CA ALA A 183 -1.26 6.14 -19.00
C ALA A 183 -1.02 5.43 -20.35
N ASP A 184 -1.38 6.08 -21.45
CA ASP A 184 -1.26 5.53 -22.82
C ASP A 184 0.15 5.67 -23.38
N ALA A 185 0.87 6.73 -23.01
CA ALA A 185 2.28 6.91 -23.36
C ALA A 185 3.20 5.88 -22.68
N ARG A 186 2.76 5.28 -21.56
CA ARG A 186 3.51 4.25 -20.86
C ARG A 186 3.23 2.86 -21.44
N ALA A 187 4.27 2.24 -21.98
CA ALA A 187 4.21 0.87 -22.45
C ALA A 187 3.78 -0.07 -21.30
N PRO A 188 2.87 -1.04 -21.52
CA PRO A 188 2.61 -2.09 -20.56
C PRO A 188 3.91 -2.81 -20.22
N MET A 189 4.20 -3.03 -18.93
CA MET A 189 5.33 -3.87 -18.53
C MET A 189 5.07 -5.30 -19.05
N SER A 190 6.04 -5.83 -19.80
CA SER A 190 6.04 -7.19 -20.39
C SER A 190 6.16 -8.29 -19.36
#